data_AF-E4WUX1-F1
#
_entry.id   AF-E4WUX1-F1
#
_cell.length_a   1.000
_cell.length_b   1.000
_cell.length_c   1.000
_cell.angle_alpha   90.00
_cell.angle_beta   90.00
_cell.angle_gamma   90.00
#
_symmetry.space_group_name_H-M   'P 1'
#
loop_
_entity.id
_entity.type
_entity.pdbx_description
1 polymer ?
#
loop_
_entity_poly.entity_id
_entity_poly.type
_entity_poly.pdbx_seq_one_letter_code
_entity_poly.pdbx_strand_id
1 'polypeptide(L)'
;MLWTFQQNNTMGMPYGSSTPPVQPEEEDDPRILEVWQSNMYDAFQQVRQIVRQYPFVSMDTEFPGVVARPIGEFNTTSDYQYQLIRCNVDLLKLIQIGLTFMNEKGESAPGRCTFQFNFKYDIKTDMYAEDSITLLRNCGINFERHSIDGIDPGAFAYMLITSGVVLDTTPRVHWITFHSGYDFCYLLKLLTEDKLPEDEKKFFDLLKLYFPTVFDIKYLMKSCKQLQGGLQDIADQMKIKRVGRQHQAGSDSLLTGQAFFKMRSLFFEDVVDPDKFSGKIWGLGDSCEIRKDADQAPYGPDAIQRFKSSE
;
A
#
# COMPACT_ATOMS: atom_id res chain seq x y z
N MET A 1 -53.78 -51.71 -8.24
CA MET A 1 -52.41 -52.00 -7.77
C MET A 1 -51.93 -50.72 -7.09
N LEU A 2 -52.33 -50.48 -5.83
CA LEU A 2 -51.61 -50.85 -4.57
C LEU A 2 -50.48 -49.81 -4.31
N TRP A 3 -50.43 -48.92 -3.29
CA TRP A 3 -51.00 -48.77 -1.92
C TRP A 3 -51.00 -47.25 -1.54
N THR A 4 -52.08 -46.60 -1.06
CA THR A 4 -52.52 -46.29 0.33
C THR A 4 -51.59 -45.49 1.28
N PHE A 5 -52.11 -44.33 1.73
CA PHE A 5 -52.12 -43.70 3.08
C PHE A 5 -50.90 -43.71 4.01
N GLN A 6 -50.50 -42.52 4.50
CA GLN A 6 -50.76 -42.07 5.89
C GLN A 6 -50.23 -40.65 6.17
N GLN A 7 -51.11 -39.79 6.70
CA GLN A 7 -50.69 -38.66 7.53
C GLN A 7 -50.23 -39.21 8.88
N ASN A 8 -49.12 -38.70 9.41
CA ASN A 8 -48.86 -38.76 10.84
C ASN A 8 -48.31 -37.41 11.32
N ASN A 9 -49.03 -36.85 12.27
CA ASN A 9 -48.85 -35.54 12.87
C ASN A 9 -47.79 -35.65 13.98
N THR A 10 -46.70 -34.86 13.91
CA THR A 10 -45.83 -34.61 15.07
C THR A 10 -45.41 -33.15 15.11
N MET A 11 -45.69 -32.50 16.24
CA MET A 11 -45.24 -31.16 16.61
C MET A 11 -43.71 -31.07 16.54
N GLY A 12 -43.17 -30.13 15.76
CA GLY A 12 -41.76 -29.78 15.72
C GLY A 12 -41.56 -28.32 16.16
N MET A 13 -40.65 -28.14 17.12
CA MET A 13 -40.28 -26.89 17.81
C MET A 13 -39.77 -25.76 16.88
N PRO A 14 -39.75 -24.49 17.33
CA PRO A 14 -39.37 -23.38 16.48
C PRO A 14 -37.88 -23.42 16.14
N TYR A 15 -37.57 -23.06 14.90
CA TYR A 15 -36.21 -22.91 14.37
C TYR A 15 -35.38 -22.00 15.28
N GLY A 16 -34.36 -22.58 15.92
CA GLY A 16 -33.28 -21.81 16.50
C GLY A 16 -32.47 -21.17 15.38
N SER A 17 -32.41 -19.84 15.39
CA SER A 17 -31.47 -19.08 14.58
C SER A 17 -30.06 -19.35 15.09
N SER A 18 -29.36 -20.31 14.48
CA SER A 18 -27.91 -20.43 14.64
C SER A 18 -27.26 -19.30 13.84
N THR A 19 -27.05 -18.17 14.51
CA THR A 19 -26.05 -17.20 14.05
C THR A 19 -24.72 -17.93 13.92
N PRO A 20 -24.03 -17.81 12.77
CA PRO A 20 -22.69 -18.35 12.67
C PRO A 20 -21.80 -17.68 13.72
N PRO A 21 -20.83 -18.41 14.30
CA PRO A 21 -19.93 -17.83 15.29
C PRO A 21 -19.19 -16.66 14.65
N VAL A 22 -19.33 -15.48 15.27
CA VAL A 22 -18.50 -14.31 14.99
C VAL A 22 -17.06 -14.76 15.18
N GLN A 23 -16.28 -14.72 14.11
CA GLN A 23 -14.84 -14.98 14.21
C GLN A 23 -14.27 -13.98 15.22
N PRO A 24 -13.40 -14.41 16.15
CA PRO A 24 -12.81 -13.49 17.11
C PRO A 24 -12.16 -12.33 16.34
N GLU A 25 -12.52 -11.10 16.68
CA GLU A 25 -11.85 -9.91 16.17
C GLU A 25 -10.35 -10.12 16.42
N GLU A 26 -9.54 -10.28 15.36
CA GLU A 26 -8.09 -10.32 15.52
C GLU A 26 -7.69 -9.06 16.29
N GLU A 27 -7.20 -9.24 17.53
CA GLU A 27 -6.67 -8.14 18.34
C GLU A 27 -5.58 -7.42 17.56
N ASP A 28 -5.68 -6.09 17.47
CA ASP A 28 -4.69 -5.26 16.79
C ASP A 28 -3.29 -5.55 17.34
N ASP A 29 -2.34 -5.94 16.47
CA ASP A 29 -0.98 -6.26 16.89
C ASP A 29 -0.32 -5.01 17.50
N PRO A 30 0.26 -5.09 18.71
CA PRO A 30 0.78 -3.92 19.41
C PRO A 30 1.91 -3.18 18.68
N ARG A 31 2.48 -3.78 17.62
CA ARG A 31 3.48 -3.15 16.74
C ARG A 31 2.87 -2.15 15.76
N ILE A 32 1.60 -2.32 15.39
CA ILE A 32 0.88 -1.48 14.44
C ILE A 32 0.01 -0.50 15.23
N LEU A 33 0.32 0.79 15.12
CA LEU A 33 -0.50 1.85 15.71
C LEU A 33 -1.50 2.37 14.68
N GLU A 34 -2.79 2.21 14.99
CA GLU A 34 -3.85 2.92 14.29
C GLU A 34 -3.79 4.43 14.60
N VAL A 35 -3.54 5.22 13.56
CA VAL A 35 -3.46 6.67 13.64
C VAL A 35 -4.70 7.29 12.99
N TRP A 36 -5.39 8.09 13.78
CA TRP A 36 -6.58 8.88 13.42
C TRP A 36 -6.29 10.36 13.71
N GLN A 37 -7.23 11.25 13.39
CA GLN A 37 -7.03 12.68 13.61
C GLN A 37 -6.71 13.02 15.07
N SER A 38 -7.28 12.29 16.03
CA SER A 38 -7.17 12.54 17.47
C SER A 38 -5.79 12.24 18.06
N ASN A 39 -5.05 11.27 17.51
CA ASN A 39 -3.74 10.84 18.02
C ASN A 39 -2.58 11.08 17.04
N MET A 40 -2.86 11.68 15.87
CA MET A 40 -1.85 11.94 14.84
C MET A 40 -0.65 12.74 15.36
N TYR A 41 -0.89 13.74 16.20
CA TYR A 41 0.19 14.55 16.76
C TYR A 41 1.18 13.71 17.58
N ASP A 42 0.67 12.88 18.49
CA ASP A 42 1.47 11.99 19.34
C ASP A 42 2.17 10.89 18.54
N ALA A 43 1.53 10.40 17.48
CA ALA A 43 2.13 9.46 16.54
C ALA A 43 3.34 10.10 15.83
N PHE A 44 3.22 11.33 15.34
CA PHE A 44 4.34 12.01 14.69
C PHE A 44 5.45 12.43 15.66
N GLN A 45 5.15 12.68 16.93
CA GLN A 45 6.19 12.86 17.94
C GLN A 45 7.07 11.61 18.07
N GLN A 46 6.47 10.41 18.03
CA GLN A 46 7.20 9.14 18.01
C GLN A 46 7.99 8.96 16.70
N VAL A 47 7.35 9.20 15.55
CA VAL A 47 8.00 9.10 14.22
C VAL A 47 9.28 9.95 14.16
N ARG A 48 9.23 11.21 14.64
CA ARG A 48 10.39 12.14 14.67
C ARG A 48 11.57 11.60 15.47
N GLN A 49 11.31 10.80 16.49
CA GLN A 49 12.36 10.17 17.30
C GLN A 49 12.87 8.89 16.65
N ILE A 50 11.94 8.04 16.19
CA ILE A 50 12.23 6.73 15.62
C ILE A 50 13.07 6.86 14.35
N VAL A 51 12.71 7.74 13.42
CA VAL A 51 13.38 7.87 12.11
C VAL A 51 14.88 8.19 12.26
N ARG A 52 15.31 8.77 13.38
CA ARG A 52 16.73 9.06 13.65
C ARG A 52 17.58 7.80 13.84
N GLN A 53 17.00 6.76 14.43
CA GLN A 53 17.67 5.49 14.74
C GLN A 53 17.27 4.36 13.79
N TYR A 54 16.09 4.47 13.19
CA TYR A 54 15.47 3.50 12.28
C TYR A 54 15.14 4.20 10.95
N PRO A 55 16.15 4.50 10.11
CA PRO A 55 15.97 5.34 8.93
C PRO A 55 15.49 4.58 7.69
N PHE A 56 15.25 3.27 7.76
CA PHE A 56 14.63 2.52 6.67
C PHE A 56 13.12 2.55 6.85
N VAL A 57 12.44 3.24 5.93
CA VAL A 57 11.00 3.49 5.99
C VAL A 57 10.34 2.67 4.90
N SER A 58 9.71 1.57 5.31
CA SER A 58 8.87 0.78 4.43
C SER A 58 7.48 1.37 4.34
N MET A 59 6.90 1.42 3.15
CA MET A 59 5.63 2.08 2.88
C MET A 59 4.76 1.29 1.91
N ASP A 60 3.45 1.33 2.18
CA ASP A 60 2.39 0.91 1.27
C ASP A 60 1.15 1.79 1.48
N THR A 61 0.23 1.82 0.52
CA THR A 61 -0.99 2.65 0.59
C THR A 61 -2.25 1.91 0.13
N GLU A 62 -3.39 2.29 0.71
CA GLU A 62 -4.71 1.82 0.27
C GLU A 62 -5.53 2.98 -0.30
N PHE A 63 -6.14 2.75 -1.45
CA PHE A 63 -6.89 3.76 -2.21
C PHE A 63 -8.03 3.09 -3.01
N PRO A 64 -9.01 3.86 -3.51
CA PRO A 64 -10.26 3.30 -4.03
C PRO A 64 -10.15 2.79 -5.49
N GLY A 65 -9.00 2.26 -5.88
CA GLY A 65 -8.76 1.66 -7.18
C GLY A 65 -8.59 2.68 -8.32
N VAL A 66 -9.10 2.33 -9.49
CA VAL A 66 -8.98 3.08 -10.74
C VAL A 66 -10.35 3.19 -11.39
N VAL A 67 -10.74 4.40 -11.78
CA VAL A 67 -12.07 4.73 -12.32
C VAL A 67 -12.01 5.37 -13.70
N ALA A 68 -10.83 5.82 -14.14
CA ALA A 68 -10.66 6.55 -15.38
C ALA A 68 -9.49 5.99 -16.20
N ARG A 69 -9.56 6.21 -17.52
CA ARG A 69 -8.44 6.03 -18.45
C ARG A 69 -8.14 7.34 -19.14
N PRO A 70 -6.86 7.67 -19.34
CA PRO A 70 -6.50 8.89 -20.05
C PRO A 70 -6.86 8.73 -21.54
N ILE A 71 -7.44 9.79 -22.12
CA ILE A 71 -7.78 9.84 -23.55
C ILE A 71 -6.70 10.66 -24.25
N GLY A 72 -6.11 10.12 -25.31
CA GLY A 72 -5.08 10.81 -26.08
C GLY A 72 -4.15 9.85 -26.82
N GLU A 73 -3.18 10.42 -27.52
CA GLU A 73 -2.04 9.69 -28.09
C GLU A 73 -0.87 9.73 -27.10
N PHE A 74 -0.21 8.59 -26.89
CA PHE A 74 0.90 8.45 -25.96
C PHE A 74 2.14 7.99 -26.72
N ASN A 75 3.28 8.62 -26.45
CA ASN A 75 4.49 8.38 -27.22
C ASN A 75 5.16 7.05 -26.84
N THR A 76 4.96 6.58 -25.61
CA THR A 76 5.55 5.34 -25.09
C THR A 76 4.59 4.63 -24.14
N THR A 77 4.85 3.36 -23.86
CA THR A 77 4.14 2.61 -22.82
C THR A 77 4.34 3.26 -21.44
N SER A 78 5.55 3.71 -21.12
CA SER A 78 5.84 4.40 -19.84
C SER A 78 4.98 5.64 -19.66
N ASP A 79 4.90 6.48 -20.70
CA ASP A 79 4.07 7.68 -20.72
C ASP A 79 2.60 7.35 -20.50
N TYR A 80 2.06 6.35 -21.22
CA TYR A 80 0.69 5.88 -20.99
C TYR A 80 0.45 5.42 -19.54
N GLN A 81 1.38 4.64 -18.97
CA GLN A 81 1.27 4.16 -17.59
C GLN A 81 1.30 5.32 -16.60
N TYR A 82 2.22 6.27 -16.76
CA TYR A 82 2.27 7.46 -15.92
C TYR A 82 0.98 8.27 -16.02
N GLN A 83 0.46 8.53 -17.22
CA GLN A 83 -0.79 9.27 -17.40
C GLN A 83 -2.01 8.53 -16.82
N LEU A 84 -2.01 7.19 -16.85
CA LEU A 84 -3.04 6.37 -16.22
C LEU A 84 -3.02 6.51 -14.70
N ILE A 85 -1.83 6.46 -14.07
CA ILE A 85 -1.69 6.69 -12.64
C ILE A 85 -2.11 8.12 -12.30
N ARG A 86 -1.55 9.10 -13.02
CA ARG A 86 -1.77 10.54 -12.81
C ARG A 86 -3.25 10.89 -12.80
N CYS A 87 -4.00 10.47 -13.83
CA CYS A 87 -5.40 10.84 -13.95
C CYS A 87 -6.25 10.27 -12.80
N ASN A 88 -5.96 9.05 -12.34
CA ASN A 88 -6.69 8.45 -11.23
C ASN A 88 -6.28 9.03 -9.88
N VAL A 89 -4.97 9.24 -9.65
CA VAL A 89 -4.47 9.82 -8.41
C VAL A 89 -4.98 11.25 -8.24
N ASP A 90 -5.03 12.05 -9.31
CA ASP A 90 -5.60 13.41 -9.25
C ASP A 90 -7.10 13.41 -8.89
N LEU A 91 -7.87 12.44 -9.41
CA LEU A 91 -9.32 12.32 -9.20
C LEU A 91 -9.72 11.72 -7.85
N LEU A 92 -8.94 10.75 -7.35
CA LEU A 92 -9.31 9.93 -6.21
C LEU A 92 -8.61 10.39 -4.92
N LYS A 93 -9.17 10.00 -3.77
CA LYS A 93 -8.62 10.27 -2.45
C LYS A 93 -7.96 9.02 -1.87
N LEU A 94 -6.89 9.23 -1.11
CA LEU A 94 -6.19 8.19 -0.37
C LEU A 94 -7.01 7.74 0.84
N ILE A 95 -6.93 6.46 1.21
CA ILE A 95 -7.67 5.89 2.36
C ILE A 95 -6.72 5.58 3.51
N GLN A 96 -5.59 4.91 3.24
CA GLN A 96 -4.56 4.62 4.25
C GLN A 96 -3.14 4.83 3.71
N ILE A 97 -2.22 5.15 4.64
CA ILE A 97 -0.77 4.99 4.46
C ILE A 97 -0.24 4.16 5.62
N GLY A 98 0.58 3.17 5.34
CA GLY A 98 1.36 2.45 6.33
C GLY A 98 2.82 2.87 6.26
N LEU A 99 3.41 3.23 7.39
CA LEU A 99 4.84 3.49 7.50
C LEU A 99 5.45 2.59 8.57
N THR A 100 6.41 1.76 8.17
CA THR A 100 7.17 0.88 9.06
C THR A 100 8.63 1.32 9.13
N PHE A 101 9.16 1.45 10.35
CA PHE A 101 10.52 1.93 10.60
C PHE A 101 11.45 0.80 11.04
N MET A 102 12.58 0.65 10.33
CA MET A 102 13.62 -0.34 10.60
C MET A 102 15.01 0.30 10.57
N ASN A 103 15.98 -0.37 11.16
CA ASN A 103 17.38 0.05 11.09
C ASN A 103 18.11 -0.67 9.94
N GLU A 104 19.39 -0.36 9.77
CA GLU A 104 20.26 -0.96 8.73
C GLU A 104 20.33 -2.50 8.79
N LYS A 105 20.04 -3.11 9.93
CA LYS A 105 20.05 -4.58 10.11
C LYS A 105 18.70 -5.22 9.81
N GLY A 106 17.67 -4.43 9.50
CA GLY A 106 16.30 -4.90 9.34
C GLY A 106 15.57 -5.14 10.66
N GLU A 107 16.09 -4.63 11.77
CA GLU A 107 15.41 -4.71 13.07
C GLU A 107 14.39 -3.57 13.15
N SER A 108 13.14 -3.90 13.47
CA SER A 108 12.08 -2.93 13.69
C SER A 108 12.30 -2.13 14.98
N ALA A 109 11.76 -0.91 15.05
CA ALA A 109 11.76 -0.12 16.27
C ALA A 109 11.07 -0.88 17.43
N PRO A 110 11.58 -0.81 18.67
CA PRO A 110 10.98 -1.53 19.79
C PRO A 110 9.57 -1.01 20.10
N GLY A 111 8.63 -1.92 20.34
CA GLY A 111 7.23 -1.58 20.56
C GLY A 111 6.53 -1.25 19.25
N ARG A 112 6.07 0.00 19.09
CA ARG A 112 5.36 0.47 17.90
C ARG A 112 6.35 0.81 16.80
N CYS A 113 6.46 -0.06 15.80
CA CYS A 113 7.32 0.15 14.64
C CYS A 113 6.56 0.56 13.39
N THR A 114 5.25 0.36 13.38
CA THR A 114 4.39 0.57 12.21
C THR A 114 3.27 1.52 12.56
N PHE A 115 3.03 2.50 11.69
CA PHE A 115 1.99 3.51 11.85
C PHE A 115 1.04 3.41 10.66
N GLN A 116 -0.22 3.08 10.94
CA GLN A 116 -1.29 3.01 9.95
C GLN A 116 -2.12 4.28 10.03
N PHE A 117 -1.89 5.21 9.11
CA PHE A 117 -2.59 6.48 9.02
C PHE A 117 -3.90 6.31 8.26
N ASN A 118 -5.01 6.60 8.93
CA ASN A 118 -6.36 6.45 8.40
C ASN A 118 -6.90 7.82 7.96
N PHE A 119 -7.03 8.05 6.67
CA PHE A 119 -7.42 9.35 6.10
C PHE A 119 -8.93 9.57 6.07
N LYS A 120 -9.34 10.82 6.11
CA LYS A 120 -10.75 11.19 5.95
C LYS A 120 -11.27 10.77 4.58
N TYR A 121 -12.30 9.93 4.58
CA TYR A 121 -12.90 9.39 3.36
C TYR A 121 -14.39 9.14 3.57
N ASP A 122 -15.23 9.55 2.61
CA ASP A 122 -16.68 9.37 2.67
C ASP A 122 -17.21 8.74 1.39
N ILE A 123 -17.63 7.47 1.48
CA ILE A 123 -18.20 6.69 0.37
C ILE A 123 -19.48 7.31 -0.21
N LYS A 124 -20.12 8.28 0.45
CA LYS A 124 -21.31 8.96 -0.09
C LYS A 124 -20.96 10.10 -1.02
N THR A 125 -19.76 10.66 -0.89
CA THR A 125 -19.36 11.90 -1.59
C THR A 125 -18.12 11.71 -2.46
N ASP A 126 -17.23 10.78 -2.11
CA ASP A 126 -15.98 10.52 -2.81
C ASP A 126 -16.16 9.50 -3.93
N MET A 127 -15.42 9.67 -5.03
CA MET A 127 -15.41 8.73 -6.16
C MET A 127 -14.59 7.48 -5.82
N TYR A 128 -15.04 6.32 -6.30
CA TYR A 128 -14.35 5.04 -6.09
C TYR A 128 -14.70 3.99 -7.14
N ALA A 129 -13.88 2.95 -7.25
CA ALA A 129 -14.23 1.69 -7.90
C ALA A 129 -14.95 0.77 -6.89
N GLU A 130 -16.12 0.24 -7.28
CA GLU A 130 -16.99 -0.55 -6.38
C GLU A 130 -16.31 -1.83 -5.87
N ASP A 131 -15.58 -2.52 -6.74
CA ASP A 131 -14.82 -3.72 -6.38
C ASP A 131 -13.74 -3.43 -5.32
N SER A 132 -13.05 -2.29 -5.44
CA SER A 132 -12.02 -1.88 -4.47
C SER A 132 -12.61 -1.57 -3.10
N ILE A 133 -13.73 -0.84 -3.03
CA ILE A 133 -14.40 -0.57 -1.74
C ILE A 133 -14.92 -1.85 -1.10
N THR A 134 -15.45 -2.77 -1.92
CA THR A 134 -15.94 -4.06 -1.44
C THR A 134 -14.80 -4.90 -0.86
N LEU A 135 -13.68 -4.99 -1.57
CA LEU A 135 -12.48 -5.67 -1.09
C LEU A 135 -11.96 -5.05 0.22
N LEU A 136 -11.74 -3.74 0.25
CA LEU A 136 -11.23 -3.04 1.43
C LEU A 136 -12.15 -3.21 2.65
N ARG A 137 -13.47 -3.19 2.44
CA ARG A 137 -14.44 -3.48 3.50
C ARG A 137 -14.28 -4.91 4.04
N ASN A 138 -14.10 -5.89 3.15
CA ASN A 138 -13.86 -7.28 3.53
C ASN A 138 -12.53 -7.47 4.29
N CYS A 139 -11.54 -6.63 3.99
CA CYS A 139 -10.25 -6.59 4.68
C CYS A 139 -10.29 -5.79 6.00
N GLY A 140 -11.47 -5.28 6.39
CA GLY A 140 -11.71 -4.67 7.69
C GLY A 140 -11.59 -3.15 7.73
N ILE A 141 -11.55 -2.47 6.58
CA ILE A 141 -11.61 -1.00 6.53
C ILE A 141 -12.99 -0.50 6.97
N ASN A 142 -13.01 0.27 8.07
CA ASN A 142 -14.23 0.87 8.60
C ASN A 142 -14.47 2.26 8.00
N PHE A 143 -15.13 2.31 6.84
CA PHE A 143 -15.43 3.56 6.13
C PHE A 143 -16.28 4.57 6.91
N GLU A 144 -17.12 4.11 7.84
CA GLU A 144 -17.87 5.03 8.72
C GLU A 144 -16.92 5.80 9.64
N ARG A 145 -15.95 5.09 10.22
CA ARG A 145 -14.91 5.72 11.05
C ARG A 145 -14.00 6.63 10.24
N HIS A 146 -13.62 6.26 9.02
CA HIS A 146 -12.88 7.15 8.11
C HIS A 146 -13.63 8.47 7.84
N SER A 147 -14.95 8.43 7.70
CA SER A 147 -15.76 9.63 7.45
C SER A 147 -15.75 10.59 8.65
N ILE A 148 -15.75 10.06 9.87
CA ILE A 148 -15.91 10.82 11.12
C ILE A 148 -14.56 11.21 11.74
N ASP A 149 -13.65 10.24 11.92
CA ASP A 149 -12.42 10.37 12.69
C ASP A 149 -11.15 10.45 11.80
N GLY A 150 -11.31 10.33 10.48
CA GLY A 150 -10.20 10.26 9.55
C GLY A 150 -9.34 11.52 9.53
N ILE A 151 -8.05 11.31 9.26
CA ILE A 151 -7.03 12.35 9.21
C ILE A 151 -7.29 13.31 8.05
N ASP A 152 -7.19 14.61 8.33
CA ASP A 152 -7.09 15.64 7.30
C ASP A 152 -5.77 15.50 6.50
N PRO A 153 -5.83 15.32 5.18
CA PRO A 153 -4.63 15.09 4.36
C PRO A 153 -3.59 16.21 4.44
N GLY A 154 -4.01 17.48 4.52
CA GLY A 154 -3.09 18.62 4.62
C GLY A 154 -2.39 18.68 5.98
N ALA A 155 -3.11 18.38 7.06
CA ALA A 155 -2.53 18.26 8.39
C ALA A 155 -1.47 17.13 8.46
N PHE A 156 -1.72 15.99 7.82
CA PHE A 156 -0.72 14.93 7.67
C PHE A 156 0.50 15.39 6.86
N ALA A 157 0.29 16.05 5.71
CA ALA A 157 1.36 16.57 4.86
C ALA A 157 2.31 17.47 5.65
N TYR A 158 1.75 18.44 6.38
CA TYR A 158 2.51 19.36 7.22
C TYR A 158 3.35 18.63 8.28
N MET A 159 2.76 17.64 8.95
CA MET A 159 3.47 16.86 9.98
C MET A 159 4.58 15.99 9.38
N LEU A 160 4.36 15.40 8.20
CA LEU A 160 5.34 14.57 7.51
C LEU A 160 6.52 15.41 6.99
N ILE A 161 6.27 16.56 6.35
CA ILE A 161 7.31 17.49 5.87
C ILE A 161 8.26 17.90 7.00
N THR A 162 7.71 18.17 8.19
CA THR A 162 8.48 18.62 9.35
C THR A 162 9.01 17.48 10.24
N SER A 163 8.86 16.23 9.82
CA SER A 163 9.22 15.06 10.63
C SER A 163 10.68 14.61 10.49
N GLY A 164 11.35 14.98 9.39
CA GLY A 164 12.65 14.44 8.99
C GLY A 164 12.59 13.08 8.28
N VAL A 165 11.40 12.64 7.87
CA VAL A 165 11.17 11.42 7.08
C VAL A 165 11.26 11.67 5.56
N VAL A 166 10.93 12.88 5.13
CA VAL A 166 11.04 13.36 3.72
C VAL A 166 11.97 14.57 3.64
N LEU A 167 12.38 14.94 2.42
CA LEU A 167 13.26 16.09 2.16
C LEU A 167 14.60 16.00 2.91
N ASP A 168 15.09 14.77 3.16
CA ASP A 168 16.35 14.55 3.87
C ASP A 168 17.55 14.92 2.98
N THR A 169 18.05 16.14 3.14
CA THR A 169 19.22 16.65 2.40
C THR A 169 20.51 15.88 2.68
N THR A 170 20.54 15.08 3.75
CA THR A 170 21.54 14.06 3.99
C THR A 170 20.88 12.71 3.68
N PRO A 171 21.25 11.94 2.64
CA PRO A 171 20.47 10.79 2.16
C PRO A 171 20.52 9.59 3.12
N ARG A 172 20.01 9.77 4.34
CA ARG A 172 20.02 8.85 5.48
C ARG A 172 18.75 8.02 5.49
N VAL A 173 17.61 8.62 5.14
CA VAL A 173 16.34 7.89 5.03
C VAL A 173 16.30 7.09 3.73
N HIS A 174 16.00 5.80 3.85
CA HIS A 174 15.88 4.86 2.73
C HIS A 174 14.42 4.39 2.66
N TRP A 175 13.73 4.73 1.58
CA TRP A 175 12.37 4.30 1.35
C TRP A 175 12.36 2.91 0.71
N ILE A 176 11.55 2.02 1.26
CA ILE A 176 11.36 0.66 0.76
C ILE A 176 9.88 0.51 0.38
N THR A 177 9.61 0.04 -0.83
CA THR A 177 8.24 -0.09 -1.33
C THR A 177 8.09 -1.33 -2.21
N PHE A 178 6.86 -1.66 -2.60
CA PHE A 178 6.58 -2.74 -3.54
C PHE A 178 5.58 -2.27 -4.61
N HIS A 179 5.99 -2.28 -5.88
CA HIS A 179 5.11 -1.93 -7.01
C HIS A 179 4.49 -0.52 -6.88
N SER A 180 5.35 0.46 -6.63
CA SER A 180 5.00 1.66 -5.85
C SER A 180 4.62 2.92 -6.62
N GLY A 181 4.34 2.81 -7.93
CA GLY A 181 3.99 3.95 -8.77
C GLY A 181 2.80 4.76 -8.25
N TYR A 182 1.68 4.10 -7.91
CA TYR A 182 0.53 4.78 -7.30
C TYR A 182 0.86 5.36 -5.92
N ASP A 183 1.64 4.66 -5.10
CA ASP A 183 1.93 5.06 -3.72
C ASP A 183 2.68 6.39 -3.67
N PHE A 184 3.76 6.49 -4.46
CA PHE A 184 4.54 7.71 -4.54
C PHE A 184 3.78 8.83 -5.24
N CYS A 185 2.92 8.52 -6.22
CA CYS A 185 2.02 9.50 -6.80
C CYS A 185 1.05 10.08 -5.76
N TYR A 186 0.41 9.24 -4.93
CA TYR A 186 -0.46 9.73 -3.85
C TYR A 186 0.33 10.54 -2.82
N LEU A 187 1.50 10.06 -2.41
CA LEU A 187 2.31 10.73 -1.41
C LEU A 187 2.85 12.08 -1.92
N LEU A 188 3.27 12.17 -3.17
CA LEU A 188 3.69 13.44 -3.78
C LEU A 188 2.50 14.41 -3.92
N LYS A 189 1.36 13.96 -4.45
CA LYS A 189 0.13 14.79 -4.52
C LYS A 189 -0.22 15.37 -3.14
N LEU A 190 -0.13 14.55 -2.10
CA LEU A 190 -0.38 14.95 -0.73
C LEU A 190 0.64 15.98 -0.25
N LEU A 191 1.93 15.77 -0.51
CA LEU A 191 3.02 16.62 -0.03
C LEU A 191 3.15 17.94 -0.79
N THR A 192 2.71 18.00 -2.04
CA THR A 192 2.71 19.21 -2.86
C THR A 192 1.39 19.99 -2.76
N GLU A 193 0.33 19.37 -2.23
CA GLU A 193 -1.04 19.89 -2.23
C GLU A 193 -1.51 20.40 -3.61
N ASP A 194 -1.02 19.77 -4.67
CA ASP A 194 -1.31 20.12 -6.06
C ASP A 194 -1.48 18.86 -6.89
N LYS A 195 -2.04 19.01 -8.10
CA LYS A 195 -2.09 17.95 -9.10
C LYS A 195 -0.68 17.47 -9.43
N LEU A 196 -0.59 16.20 -9.79
CA LEU A 196 0.65 15.61 -10.24
C LEU A 196 1.14 16.27 -11.53
N PRO A 197 2.47 16.39 -11.74
CA PRO A 197 3.02 16.99 -12.95
C PRO A 197 2.51 16.29 -14.22
N GLU A 198 2.19 17.05 -15.27
CA GLU A 198 1.79 16.44 -16.55
C GLU A 198 2.93 15.64 -17.20
N ASP A 199 4.18 16.04 -16.95
CA ASP A 199 5.40 15.43 -17.47
C ASP A 199 5.98 14.43 -16.46
N GLU A 200 6.16 13.17 -16.88
CA GLU A 200 6.73 12.08 -16.07
C GLU A 200 8.13 12.43 -15.52
N LYS A 201 8.95 13.14 -16.31
CA LYS A 201 10.28 13.56 -15.87
C LYS A 201 10.19 14.53 -14.69
N LYS A 202 9.25 15.48 -14.72
CA LYS A 202 9.05 16.42 -13.60
C LYS A 202 8.56 15.70 -12.35
N PHE A 203 7.76 14.64 -12.50
CA PHE A 203 7.41 13.76 -11.39
C PHE A 203 8.64 13.12 -10.76
N PHE A 204 9.54 12.54 -11.56
CA PHE A 204 10.79 11.96 -11.03
C PHE A 204 11.73 13.01 -10.41
N ASP A 205 11.78 14.22 -10.97
CA ASP A 205 12.54 15.33 -10.38
C ASP A 205 12.01 15.68 -8.96
N LEU A 206 10.68 15.72 -8.78
CA LEU A 206 10.04 15.91 -7.46
C LEU A 206 10.22 14.70 -6.54
N LEU A 207 10.08 13.48 -7.07
CA LEU A 207 10.28 12.24 -6.32
C LEU A 207 11.67 12.24 -5.69
N LYS A 208 12.71 12.55 -6.46
CA LYS A 208 14.09 12.61 -5.97
C LYS A 208 14.31 13.69 -4.92
N LEU A 209 13.58 14.81 -5.01
CA LEU A 209 13.65 15.89 -4.02
C LEU A 209 13.09 15.44 -2.66
N TYR A 210 11.90 14.85 -2.65
CA TYR A 210 11.22 14.43 -1.42
C TYR A 210 11.77 13.10 -0.86
N PHE A 211 12.19 12.19 -1.75
CA PHE A 211 12.61 10.82 -1.46
C PHE A 211 13.94 10.52 -2.17
N PRO A 212 15.09 10.98 -1.64
CA PRO A 212 16.37 10.85 -2.33
C PRO A 212 16.82 9.39 -2.57
N THR A 213 16.43 8.48 -1.67
CA THR A 213 16.77 7.06 -1.75
C THR A 213 15.51 6.20 -1.67
N VAL A 214 15.22 5.47 -2.75
CA VAL A 214 14.01 4.65 -2.89
C VAL A 214 14.36 3.30 -3.50
N PHE A 215 13.92 2.21 -2.88
CA PHE A 215 14.05 0.85 -3.38
C PHE A 215 12.67 0.21 -3.57
N ASP A 216 12.29 -0.03 -4.84
CA ASP A 216 11.10 -0.79 -5.16
C ASP A 216 11.46 -2.29 -5.26
N ILE A 217 10.94 -3.10 -4.35
CA ILE A 217 11.17 -4.55 -4.28
C ILE A 217 10.77 -5.22 -5.59
N LYS A 218 9.66 -4.80 -6.22
CA LYS A 218 9.20 -5.39 -7.48
C LYS A 218 10.22 -5.17 -8.60
N TYR A 219 10.89 -4.02 -8.60
CA TYR A 219 11.99 -3.75 -9.51
C TYR A 219 13.24 -4.58 -9.17
N LEU A 220 13.63 -4.66 -7.90
CA LEU A 220 14.75 -5.48 -7.43
C LEU A 220 14.61 -6.96 -7.79
N MET A 221 13.39 -7.49 -7.75
CA MET A 221 13.06 -8.86 -8.14
C MET A 221 13.46 -9.20 -9.58
N LYS A 222 13.62 -8.22 -10.49
CA LYS A 222 14.18 -8.47 -11.84
C LYS A 222 15.57 -9.10 -11.80
N SER A 223 16.33 -8.82 -10.75
CA SER A 223 17.65 -9.43 -10.52
C SER A 223 17.58 -10.75 -9.75
N CYS A 224 16.40 -11.19 -9.31
CA CYS A 224 16.16 -12.37 -8.48
C CYS A 224 15.28 -13.38 -9.23
N LYS A 225 15.88 -14.23 -10.09
CA LYS A 225 15.14 -15.16 -10.99
C LYS A 225 14.16 -16.11 -10.28
N GLN A 226 14.34 -16.32 -8.98
CA GLN A 226 13.55 -17.25 -8.17
C GLN A 226 12.29 -16.62 -7.57
N LEU A 227 12.20 -15.28 -7.56
CA LEU A 227 11.09 -14.54 -6.97
C LEU A 227 10.14 -14.04 -8.05
N GLN A 228 8.87 -14.42 -7.95
CA GLN A 228 7.79 -13.97 -8.84
C GLN A 228 6.51 -13.79 -8.06
N GLY A 229 5.54 -13.10 -8.67
CA GLY A 229 4.22 -12.91 -8.07
C GLY A 229 4.11 -11.64 -7.22
N GLY A 230 3.08 -11.61 -6.40
CA GLY A 230 2.67 -10.54 -5.52
C GLY A 230 3.50 -10.35 -4.25
N LEU A 231 3.11 -9.38 -3.41
CA LEU A 231 3.76 -9.14 -2.12
C LEU A 231 3.59 -10.36 -1.18
N GLN A 232 2.40 -10.97 -1.18
CA GLN A 232 2.14 -12.17 -0.37
C GLN A 232 2.87 -13.39 -0.94
N ASP A 233 2.84 -13.61 -2.26
CA ASP A 233 3.63 -14.65 -2.91
C ASP A 233 5.12 -14.61 -2.52
N ILE A 234 5.75 -13.43 -2.54
CA ILE A 234 7.17 -13.31 -2.19
C ILE A 234 7.42 -13.54 -0.70
N ALA A 235 6.48 -13.15 0.16
CA ALA A 235 6.56 -13.40 1.58
C ALA A 235 6.52 -14.92 1.86
N ASP A 236 5.62 -15.64 1.19
CA ASP A 236 5.49 -17.10 1.33
C ASP A 236 6.73 -17.83 0.81
N GLN A 237 7.26 -17.43 -0.36
CA GLN A 237 8.50 -17.97 -0.93
C GLN A 237 9.70 -17.77 0.00
N MET A 238 9.76 -16.62 0.69
CA MET A 238 10.82 -16.30 1.65
C MET A 238 10.51 -16.73 3.09
N LYS A 239 9.37 -17.39 3.31
CA LYS A 239 8.87 -17.89 4.61
C LYS A 239 8.73 -16.79 5.67
N ILE A 240 8.21 -15.65 5.28
CA ILE A 240 7.94 -14.49 6.14
C ILE A 240 6.50 -14.57 6.60
N LYS A 241 6.27 -14.53 7.92
CA LYS A 241 4.93 -14.54 8.49
C LYS A 241 4.38 -13.11 8.56
N ARG A 242 3.24 -12.87 7.90
CA ARG A 242 2.50 -11.61 7.99
C ARG A 242 2.06 -11.30 9.42
N VAL A 243 2.01 -10.02 9.72
CA VAL A 243 1.57 -9.45 10.99
C VAL A 243 0.52 -8.39 10.70
N GLY A 244 -0.67 -8.53 11.29
CA GLY A 244 -1.81 -7.68 10.99
C GLY A 244 -2.58 -8.16 9.75
N ARG A 245 -3.68 -7.47 9.45
CA ARG A 245 -4.62 -7.86 8.39
C ARG A 245 -4.06 -7.57 6.99
N GLN A 246 -4.24 -8.49 6.06
CA GLN A 246 -3.84 -8.31 4.65
C GLN A 246 -4.73 -7.25 3.98
N HIS A 247 -4.15 -6.47 3.05
CA HIS A 247 -4.79 -5.32 2.41
C HIS A 247 -5.16 -4.22 3.41
N GLN A 248 -4.24 -3.98 4.33
CA GLN A 248 -4.23 -2.78 5.15
C GLN A 248 -2.81 -2.25 5.17
N ALA A 249 -2.68 -0.96 4.88
CA ALA A 249 -1.40 -0.36 4.56
C ALA A 249 -0.34 -0.58 5.66
N GLY A 250 -0.74 -0.61 6.94
CA GLY A 250 0.15 -0.91 8.05
C GLY A 250 0.79 -2.29 7.94
N SER A 251 -0.02 -3.34 7.86
CA SER A 251 0.43 -4.74 7.71
C SER A 251 1.28 -4.92 6.45
N ASP A 252 0.83 -4.36 5.33
CA ASP A 252 1.53 -4.48 4.04
C ASP A 252 2.86 -3.70 4.03
N SER A 253 2.94 -2.53 4.67
CA SER A 253 4.22 -1.82 4.87
C SER A 253 5.19 -2.62 5.73
N LEU A 254 4.71 -3.32 6.76
CA LEU A 254 5.55 -4.15 7.62
C LEU A 254 6.08 -5.38 6.87
N LEU A 255 5.20 -6.04 6.11
CA LEU A 255 5.58 -7.19 5.28
C LEU A 255 6.57 -6.79 4.18
N THR A 256 6.35 -5.63 3.54
CA THR A 256 7.27 -5.04 2.55
C THR A 256 8.66 -4.85 3.14
N GLY A 257 8.76 -4.32 4.36
CA GLY A 257 10.03 -4.10 5.03
C GLY A 257 10.76 -5.41 5.32
N GLN A 258 10.04 -6.39 5.89
CA GLN A 258 10.59 -7.72 6.17
C GLN A 258 11.05 -8.43 4.89
N ALA A 259 10.26 -8.33 3.81
CA ALA A 259 10.57 -8.89 2.51
C ALA A 259 11.86 -8.28 1.93
N PHE A 260 12.02 -6.95 2.02
CA PHE A 260 13.23 -6.29 1.55
C PHE A 260 14.49 -6.79 2.27
N PHE A 261 14.51 -6.79 3.60
CA PHE A 261 15.71 -7.20 4.34
C PHE A 261 16.03 -8.68 4.14
N LYS A 262 15.00 -9.53 4.04
CA LYS A 262 15.18 -10.95 3.73
C LYS A 262 15.74 -11.16 2.32
N MET A 263 15.19 -10.47 1.33
CA MET A 263 15.66 -10.51 -0.06
C MET A 263 17.09 -9.97 -0.17
N ARG A 264 17.40 -8.86 0.51
CA ARG A 264 18.74 -8.25 0.55
C ARG A 264 19.79 -9.25 1.05
N SER A 265 19.48 -9.97 2.11
CA SER A 265 20.38 -11.00 2.67
C SER A 265 20.56 -12.20 1.73
N LEU A 266 19.48 -12.65 1.07
CA LEU A 266 19.52 -13.84 0.21
C LEU A 266 20.14 -13.61 -1.17
N PHE A 267 19.95 -12.43 -1.75
CA PHE A 267 20.24 -12.17 -3.17
C PHE A 267 21.23 -11.04 -3.43
N PHE A 268 21.56 -10.24 -2.41
CA PHE A 268 22.36 -9.02 -2.58
C PHE A 268 23.52 -8.93 -1.57
N GLU A 269 23.91 -10.03 -0.92
CA GLU A 269 25.04 -10.06 0.02
C GLU A 269 24.95 -8.95 1.10
N ASP A 270 23.73 -8.70 1.59
CA ASP A 270 23.40 -7.65 2.56
C ASP A 270 23.59 -6.19 2.07
N VAL A 271 23.90 -5.96 0.79
CA VAL A 271 24.14 -4.63 0.20
C VAL A 271 23.37 -4.44 -1.11
N VAL A 272 22.42 -3.50 -1.12
CA VAL A 272 21.76 -3.05 -2.37
C VAL A 272 22.47 -1.82 -2.89
N ASP A 273 23.04 -1.90 -4.09
CA ASP A 273 23.72 -0.78 -4.76
C ASP A 273 22.74 0.36 -5.09
N PRO A 274 22.86 1.53 -4.43
CA PRO A 274 21.97 2.67 -4.70
C PRO A 274 22.14 3.23 -6.11
N ASP A 275 23.33 3.22 -6.70
CA ASP A 275 23.57 3.79 -8.03
C ASP A 275 22.83 3.02 -9.12
N LYS A 276 22.60 1.72 -8.88
CA LYS A 276 21.89 0.84 -9.80
C LYS A 276 20.38 0.82 -9.58
N PHE A 277 19.94 0.82 -8.33
CA PHE A 277 18.54 0.50 -7.98
C PHE A 277 17.75 1.67 -7.40
N SER A 278 18.42 2.69 -6.85
CA SER A 278 17.71 3.80 -6.21
C SER A 278 16.87 4.60 -7.21
N GLY A 279 15.63 4.91 -6.83
CA GLY A 279 14.70 5.71 -7.63
C GLY A 279 14.11 4.98 -8.85
N LYS A 280 14.37 3.68 -9.02
CA LYS A 280 13.77 2.86 -10.07
C LYS A 280 12.42 2.29 -9.59
N ILE A 281 11.33 2.95 -9.98
CA ILE A 281 9.95 2.58 -9.62
C ILE A 281 9.35 1.67 -10.66
N TRP A 282 8.90 0.47 -10.27
CA TRP A 282 8.39 -0.52 -11.23
C TRP A 282 7.26 0.05 -12.11
N GLY A 283 7.41 -0.12 -13.43
CA GLY A 283 6.37 0.23 -14.41
C GLY A 283 6.38 1.69 -14.86
N LEU A 284 7.30 2.51 -14.35
CA LEU A 284 7.47 3.93 -14.69
C LEU A 284 8.91 4.26 -15.14
N GLY A 285 9.05 5.33 -15.91
CA GLY A 285 10.30 5.79 -16.50
C GLY A 285 11.08 4.67 -17.20
N ASP A 286 12.40 4.68 -16.99
CA ASP A 286 13.32 3.67 -17.55
C ASP A 286 13.06 2.23 -17.06
N SER A 287 12.21 2.05 -16.05
CA SER A 287 11.90 0.71 -15.53
C SER A 287 10.80 0.00 -16.33
N CYS A 288 10.04 0.76 -17.13
CA CYS A 288 8.95 0.24 -17.96
C CYS A 288 9.54 -0.58 -19.10
N GLU A 289 9.43 -1.90 -19.02
CA GLU A 289 9.80 -2.78 -20.12
C GLU A 289 8.71 -2.76 -21.19
N ILE A 290 9.11 -2.64 -22.46
CA ILE A 290 8.23 -2.90 -23.60
C ILE A 290 8.01 -4.43 -23.65
N ARG A 291 7.01 -4.92 -22.92
CA ARG A 291 6.54 -6.30 -23.11
C ARG A 291 5.71 -6.35 -24.40
N LYS A 292 6.03 -7.31 -25.28
CA LYS A 292 5.40 -7.45 -26.61
C LYS A 292 3.91 -7.82 -26.56
N ASP A 293 3.36 -8.10 -25.39
CA ASP A 293 1.97 -8.47 -25.19
C ASP A 293 1.25 -7.36 -24.41
N ALA A 294 0.27 -6.72 -25.05
CA ALA A 294 -0.53 -5.62 -24.51
C ALA A 294 -1.36 -6.00 -23.26
N ASP A 295 -1.50 -7.30 -22.97
CA ASP A 295 -2.28 -7.84 -21.85
C ASP A 295 -1.50 -7.86 -20.50
N GLN A 296 -0.24 -7.42 -20.47
CA GLN A 296 0.61 -7.38 -19.26
C GLN A 296 1.19 -5.98 -18.97
N ALA A 297 0.40 -4.93 -19.15
CA ALA A 297 0.77 -3.61 -18.64
C ALA A 297 1.02 -3.67 -17.12
N PRO A 298 2.05 -2.99 -16.58
CA PRO A 298 2.35 -3.02 -15.15
C PRO A 298 1.15 -2.55 -14.30
N TYR A 299 0.37 -1.62 -14.85
CA TYR A 299 -0.96 -1.25 -14.40
C TYR A 299 -1.96 -1.60 -15.52
N GLY A 300 -2.57 -2.78 -15.39
CA GLY A 300 -3.52 -3.30 -16.36
C GLY A 300 -4.85 -2.52 -16.44
N PRO A 301 -5.67 -2.80 -17.47
CA PRO A 301 -7.02 -2.25 -17.65
C PRO A 301 -7.94 -2.44 -16.44
N ASP A 302 -7.67 -3.48 -15.65
CA ASP A 302 -8.28 -3.76 -14.36
C ASP A 302 -7.21 -3.55 -13.28
N ALA A 303 -7.16 -2.38 -12.65
CA ALA A 303 -6.26 -2.09 -11.53
C ALA A 303 -6.50 -3.00 -10.29
N ILE A 304 -7.51 -3.87 -10.39
CA ILE A 304 -7.68 -5.08 -9.57
C ILE A 304 -6.42 -5.98 -9.64
N GLN A 305 -5.57 -5.90 -10.67
CA GLN A 305 -4.30 -6.64 -10.69
C GLN A 305 -3.32 -6.23 -9.59
N ARG A 306 -3.34 -4.99 -9.06
CA ARG A 306 -2.55 -4.65 -7.86
C ARG A 306 -3.09 -5.39 -6.65
N PHE A 307 -4.40 -5.33 -6.43
CA PHE A 307 -5.08 -6.03 -5.34
C PHE A 307 -4.94 -7.57 -5.45
N LYS A 308 -4.98 -8.14 -6.66
CA LYS A 308 -4.68 -9.56 -6.93
C LYS A 308 -3.20 -9.90 -6.85
N SER A 309 -2.29 -8.94 -7.02
CA SER A 309 -0.84 -9.13 -6.78
C SER A 309 -0.45 -8.91 -5.31
N SER A 310 -1.44 -8.87 -4.42
CA SER A 310 -1.23 -8.97 -2.98
C SER A 310 -1.81 -10.28 -2.44
N GLU A 311 -2.42 -11.11 -3.29
CA GLU A 311 -2.60 -12.56 -3.11
C GLU A 311 -1.33 -13.29 -3.56
#